data_AF-A0A0A8YSM0-F1
#
_entry.id   AF-A0A0A8YSM0-F1
#
_cell.length_a   1.000
_cell.length_b   1.000
_cell.length_c   1.000
_cell.angle_alpha   90.00
_cell.angle_beta   90.00
_cell.angle_gamma   90.00
#
_symmetry.space_group_name_H-M   'P 1'
#
loop_
_entity.id
_entity.type
_entity.pdbx_description
1 polymer ?
#
loop_
_entity_poly.entity_id
_entity_poly.type
_entity_poly.pdbx_seq_one_letter_code
_entity_poly.pdbx_strand_id
1 'polypeptide(L)'
;MANCVQRYGLRKMLECLLMLLNLVIWRMDEVTSDEVFDVIVDGLFDDLNNVTCVATRLRCFSVEDFRGGPAELNIIRCVLRHASYLAEVYSQRCVSSSRYNFTKAIKAIKSSDRASASCRFIFHSPEEYPSA
;
A
#
# COMPACT_ATOMS: atom_id res chain seq x y z
N MET A 1 -30.67 -13.93 3.98
CA MET A 1 -30.49 -12.99 2.85
C MET A 1 -29.01 -12.69 2.74
N ALA A 2 -28.35 -13.16 1.68
CA ALA A 2 -26.95 -12.87 1.46
C ALA A 2 -26.82 -11.40 1.06
N ASN A 3 -26.21 -10.57 1.91
CA ASN A 3 -25.74 -9.25 1.50
C ASN A 3 -24.67 -9.47 0.43
N CYS A 4 -25.07 -9.33 -0.83
CA CYS A 4 -24.15 -9.25 -1.95
C CYS A 4 -23.40 -7.93 -1.82
N VAL A 5 -22.35 -7.91 -0.99
CA VAL A 5 -21.39 -6.81 -0.95
C VAL A 5 -20.71 -6.84 -2.32
N GLN A 6 -21.17 -6.00 -3.24
CA GLN A 6 -20.43 -5.71 -4.46
C GLN A 6 -19.06 -5.18 -4.03
N ARG A 7 -18.05 -6.04 -4.08
CA ARG A 7 -16.66 -5.64 -3.93
C ARG A 7 -16.30 -4.82 -5.16
N TYR A 8 -16.43 -3.50 -5.07
CA TYR A 8 -15.80 -2.61 -6.03
C TYR A 8 -14.30 -2.72 -5.80
N GLY A 9 -13.60 -3.41 -6.70
CA GLY A 9 -12.14 -3.51 -6.64
C GLY A 9 -11.52 -2.12 -6.60
N LEU A 10 -10.41 -1.96 -5.86
CA LEU A 10 -9.70 -0.69 -5.68
C LEU A 10 -9.51 0.04 -7.01
N ARG A 11 -9.16 -0.69 -8.07
CA ARG A 11 -9.05 -0.18 -9.44
C ARG A 11 -10.29 0.61 -9.89
N LYS A 12 -11.49 0.03 -9.80
CA LYS A 12 -12.73 0.69 -10.27
C LYS A 12 -12.97 2.00 -9.53
N MET A 13 -12.67 2.05 -8.24
CA MET A 13 -12.76 3.30 -7.48
C MET A 13 -11.76 4.33 -7.98
N LEU A 14 -10.51 3.93 -8.21
CA LEU A 14 -9.47 4.85 -8.68
C LEU A 14 -9.66 5.30 -10.13
N GLU A 15 -10.26 4.48 -11.00
CA GLU A 15 -10.61 4.84 -12.38
C GLU A 15 -11.58 6.04 -12.44
N CYS A 16 -12.46 6.19 -11.45
CA CYS A 16 -13.35 7.34 -11.34
C CYS A 16 -12.67 8.60 -10.76
N LEU A 17 -11.46 8.47 -10.18
CA LEU A 17 -10.76 9.53 -9.46
C LEU A 17 -9.59 10.08 -10.28
N LEU A 18 -9.90 10.64 -11.46
CA LEU A 18 -8.89 11.13 -12.42
C LEU A 18 -7.94 12.20 -11.84
N MET A 19 -8.38 12.93 -10.82
CA MET A 19 -7.61 14.02 -10.19
C MET A 19 -6.93 13.61 -8.88
N LEU A 20 -6.91 12.32 -8.53
CA LEU A 20 -6.36 11.85 -7.27
C LEU A 20 -4.85 12.14 -7.16
N LEU A 21 -4.47 12.88 -6.12
CA LEU A 21 -3.08 13.21 -5.81
C LEU A 21 -2.56 12.45 -4.58
N ASN A 22 -3.45 12.13 -3.64
CA ASN A 22 -3.12 11.47 -2.38
C ASN A 22 -4.01 10.25 -2.22
N LEU A 23 -3.41 9.10 -1.97
CA LEU A 23 -4.13 7.85 -1.69
C LEU A 23 -3.69 7.31 -0.34
N VAL A 24 -4.65 7.10 0.56
CA VAL A 24 -4.44 6.47 1.87
C VAL A 24 -5.22 5.18 1.89
N ILE A 25 -4.58 4.08 2.27
CA ILE A 25 -5.22 2.76 2.40
C ILE A 25 -5.18 2.35 3.85
N TRP A 26 -6.33 1.96 4.39
CA TRP A 26 -6.50 1.61 5.79
C TRP A 26 -6.54 0.10 5.94
N ARG A 27 -5.65 -0.44 6.77
CA ARG A 27 -5.61 -1.87 7.10
C ARG A 27 -6.56 -2.17 8.25
N MET A 28 -7.84 -2.33 7.90
CA MET A 28 -8.94 -2.59 8.83
C MET A 28 -9.18 -4.08 9.10
N ASP A 29 -8.53 -4.96 8.35
CA ASP A 29 -8.69 -6.41 8.42
C ASP A 29 -7.75 -7.07 9.44
N GLU A 30 -8.16 -8.24 9.94
CA GLU A 30 -7.28 -9.12 10.70
C GLU A 30 -6.31 -9.80 9.75
N VAL A 31 -5.03 -9.84 10.13
CA VAL A 31 -3.99 -10.49 9.33
C VAL A 31 -4.06 -12.00 9.59
N THR A 32 -4.46 -12.75 8.57
CA THR A 32 -4.46 -14.22 8.60
C THR A 32 -3.07 -14.76 8.26
N SER A 33 -2.76 -15.99 8.68
CA SER A 33 -1.51 -16.67 8.30
C SER A 33 -1.37 -16.90 6.79
N ASP A 34 -2.49 -16.86 6.07
CA ASP A 34 -2.58 -17.18 4.66
C ASP A 34 -2.48 -15.93 3.75
N GLU A 35 -2.18 -14.76 4.32
CA GLU A 35 -2.10 -13.49 3.58
C GLU A 35 -1.14 -13.54 2.37
N VAL A 36 -0.04 -14.29 2.48
CA VAL A 36 0.87 -14.51 1.33
C VAL A 36 0.15 -15.23 0.19
N PHE A 37 -0.63 -16.25 0.52
CA PHE A 37 -1.37 -17.04 -0.45
C PHE A 37 -2.49 -16.20 -1.07
N ASP A 38 -3.21 -15.43 -0.26
CA ASP A 38 -4.26 -14.52 -0.74
C ASP A 38 -3.70 -13.49 -1.72
N VAL A 39 -2.55 -12.87 -1.42
CA VAL A 39 -1.88 -11.93 -2.33
C VAL A 39 -1.50 -12.57 -3.67
N ILE A 40 -1.01 -13.81 -3.64
CA ILE A 40 -0.58 -14.54 -4.84
C ILE A 40 -1.79 -14.98 -5.67
N VAL A 41 -2.85 -15.48 -5.03
CA VAL A 41 -4.03 -16.03 -5.70
C VAL A 41 -4.92 -14.93 -6.25
N ASP A 42 -5.11 -13.85 -5.51
CA ASP A 42 -6.01 -12.77 -5.93
C ASP A 42 -5.36 -11.78 -6.91
N GLY A 43 -4.04 -11.89 -7.15
CA GLY A 43 -3.31 -10.91 -7.95
C GLY A 43 -3.53 -9.49 -7.44
N LEU A 44 -3.65 -9.37 -6.11
CA LEU A 44 -4.09 -8.17 -5.42
C LEU A 44 -3.28 -6.98 -5.92
N PHE A 45 -3.96 -6.03 -6.57
CA PHE A 45 -3.41 -4.73 -6.99
C PHE A 45 -2.47 -4.70 -8.21
N ASP A 46 -2.26 -5.82 -8.91
CA ASP A 46 -1.46 -5.83 -10.15
C ASP A 46 -2.08 -4.98 -11.28
N ASP A 47 -3.38 -4.69 -11.18
CA ASP A 47 -4.16 -3.89 -12.12
C ASP A 47 -4.11 -2.38 -11.85
N LEU A 48 -3.44 -1.94 -10.76
CA LEU A 48 -3.20 -0.52 -10.48
C LEU A 48 -2.37 0.17 -11.56
N ASN A 49 -1.58 -0.59 -12.32
CA ASN A 49 -0.82 -0.11 -13.47
C ASN A 49 -1.70 0.52 -14.57
N ASN A 50 -2.96 0.09 -14.67
CA ASN A 50 -3.91 0.53 -15.68
C ASN A 50 -4.72 1.75 -15.23
N VAL A 51 -4.51 2.22 -14.00
CA VAL A 51 -5.25 3.35 -13.44
C VAL A 51 -4.56 4.66 -13.81
N THR A 52 -5.25 5.50 -14.56
CA THR A 52 -4.70 6.76 -15.08
C THR A 52 -4.19 7.70 -13.98
N CYS A 53 -4.90 7.85 -12.87
CA CYS A 53 -4.47 8.75 -11.80
C CYS A 53 -3.21 8.26 -11.08
N VAL A 54 -3.04 6.94 -10.92
CA VAL A 54 -1.82 6.33 -10.37
C VAL A 54 -0.64 6.65 -11.29
N ALA A 55 -0.79 6.40 -12.59
CA ALA A 55 0.30 6.59 -13.54
C ALA A 55 0.72 8.06 -13.72
N THR A 56 -0.24 8.99 -13.68
CA THR A 56 -0.03 10.38 -14.16
C THR A 56 -0.04 11.45 -13.09
N ARG A 57 -0.56 11.17 -11.89
CA ARG A 57 -0.94 12.23 -10.94
C ARG A 57 -0.62 11.94 -9.48
N LEU A 58 -0.68 10.68 -9.06
CA LEU A 58 -0.47 10.31 -7.67
C LEU A 58 0.89 10.82 -7.17
N ARG A 59 0.84 11.67 -6.14
CA ARG A 59 2.01 12.30 -5.50
C ARG A 59 2.33 11.65 -4.17
N CYS A 60 1.32 11.31 -3.38
CA CYS A 60 1.54 10.74 -2.06
C CYS A 60 0.73 9.46 -1.90
N PHE A 61 1.38 8.45 -1.34
CA PHE A 61 0.74 7.18 -1.00
C PHE A 61 1.05 6.82 0.45
N SER A 62 0.03 6.44 1.21
CA SER A 62 0.23 5.91 2.55
C SER A 62 -0.62 4.71 2.88
N VAL A 63 -0.05 3.89 3.77
CA VAL A 63 -0.75 2.79 4.41
C VAL A 63 -0.90 3.14 5.88
N GLU A 64 -2.14 3.18 6.33
CA GLU A 64 -2.55 3.36 7.72
C GLU A 64 -2.68 2.00 8.39
N ASP A 65 -2.31 1.93 9.67
CA ASP A 65 -2.24 0.69 10.46
C ASP A 65 -1.25 -0.33 9.88
N PHE A 66 -0.10 0.16 9.40
CA PHE A 66 0.92 -0.62 8.70
C PHE A 66 1.59 -1.68 9.60
N ARG A 67 1.65 -2.94 9.13
CA ARG A 67 2.18 -4.11 9.86
C ARG A 67 3.42 -4.74 9.19
N GLY A 68 3.86 -4.24 8.05
CA GLY A 68 4.96 -4.84 7.27
C GLY A 68 4.60 -6.17 6.61
N GLY A 69 3.31 -6.42 6.38
CA GLY A 69 2.79 -7.68 5.86
C GLY A 69 2.93 -7.82 4.33
N PRO A 70 2.81 -9.04 3.78
CA PRO A 70 2.82 -9.31 2.35
C PRO A 70 1.87 -8.43 1.51
N ALA A 71 0.63 -8.17 1.96
CA ALA A 71 -0.31 -7.39 1.16
C ALA A 71 0.11 -5.92 1.06
N GLU A 72 0.59 -5.35 2.16
CA GLU A 72 1.08 -3.97 2.20
C GLU A 72 2.35 -3.82 1.35
N LEU A 73 3.25 -4.80 1.40
CA LEU A 73 4.42 -4.84 0.55
C LEU A 73 4.05 -4.92 -0.93
N ASN A 74 3.07 -5.75 -1.27
CA ASN A 74 2.60 -5.87 -2.64
C ASN A 74 2.04 -4.54 -3.15
N ILE A 75 1.09 -3.93 -2.44
CA ILE A 75 0.46 -2.69 -2.91
C ILE A 75 1.46 -1.52 -3.00
N ILE A 76 2.37 -1.39 -2.03
CA ILE A 76 3.42 -0.37 -2.07
C ILE A 76 4.32 -0.58 -3.30
N ARG A 77 4.69 -1.82 -3.61
CA ARG A 77 5.50 -2.14 -4.79
C ARG A 77 4.78 -1.81 -6.09
N CYS A 78 3.50 -2.15 -6.18
CA CYS A 78 2.67 -1.81 -7.34
C CYS A 78 2.62 -0.30 -7.54
N VAL A 79 2.36 0.47 -6.48
CA VAL A 79 2.37 1.94 -6.55
C VAL A 79 3.74 2.48 -6.95
N LEU A 80 4.83 2.01 -6.33
CA LEU A 80 6.19 2.45 -6.66
C LEU A 80 6.55 2.21 -8.14
N ARG A 81 6.18 1.05 -8.66
CA ARG A 81 6.48 0.65 -10.04
C ARG A 81 5.72 1.48 -11.07
N HIS A 82 4.51 1.96 -10.75
CA HIS A 82 3.61 2.55 -11.74
C HIS A 82 3.38 4.06 -11.56
N ALA A 83 3.55 4.60 -10.36
CA ALA A 83 3.33 6.02 -10.08
C ALA A 83 4.57 6.85 -10.40
N SER A 84 4.66 7.32 -11.64
CA SER A 84 5.81 8.09 -12.14
C SER A 84 5.98 9.48 -11.50
N TYR A 85 4.90 10.03 -10.93
CA TYR A 85 4.90 11.33 -10.27
C TYR A 85 4.96 11.26 -8.74
N LEU A 86 5.11 10.05 -8.20
CA LEU A 86 5.10 9.80 -6.76
C LEU A 86 6.26 10.53 -6.09
N ALA A 87 5.93 11.43 -5.17
CA ALA A 87 6.88 12.18 -4.37
C ALA A 87 7.15 11.47 -3.04
N GLU A 88 6.13 10.87 -2.43
CA GLU A 88 6.21 10.34 -1.07
C GLU A 88 5.45 9.03 -0.90
N VAL A 89 6.12 8.07 -0.24
CA VAL A 89 5.50 6.88 0.34
C VAL A 89 5.76 6.90 1.83
N TYR A 90 4.71 6.70 2.63
CA TYR A 90 4.84 6.69 4.07
C TYR A 90 3.89 5.71 4.76
N SER A 91 4.25 5.32 5.99
CA SER A 91 3.34 4.57 6.87
C SER A 91 2.76 5.50 7.92
N GLN A 92 1.48 5.30 8.23
CA GLN A 92 0.79 5.92 9.35
C GLN A 92 0.41 4.82 10.35
N ARG A 93 0.45 5.15 11.65
CA ARG A 93 0.16 4.25 12.79
C ARG A 93 0.70 2.83 12.60
N CYS A 94 1.98 2.60 12.89
CA CYS A 94 2.54 1.26 12.73
C CYS A 94 2.05 0.33 13.86
N VAL A 95 1.15 -0.61 13.53
CA VAL A 95 0.56 -1.56 14.49
C VAL A 95 1.50 -2.75 14.71
N SER A 96 1.45 -3.34 15.90
CA SER A 96 2.42 -4.30 16.45
C SER A 96 2.84 -5.40 15.46
N SER A 97 3.91 -5.10 14.74
CA SER A 97 4.71 -6.04 13.99
C SER A 97 6.04 -6.16 14.70
N SER A 98 6.65 -7.34 14.68
CA SER A 98 7.99 -7.46 15.28
C SER A 98 8.92 -6.44 14.61
N ARG A 99 9.80 -5.78 15.38
CA ARG A 99 10.77 -4.82 14.84
C ARG A 99 11.57 -5.41 13.68
N TYR A 100 11.84 -6.72 13.74
CA TYR A 100 12.44 -7.48 12.65
C TYR A 100 11.59 -7.44 11.38
N ASN A 101 10.30 -7.77 11.46
CA ASN A 101 9.38 -7.76 10.32
C ASN A 101 9.23 -6.36 9.74
N PHE A 102 9.04 -5.34 10.59
CA PHE A 102 8.98 -3.95 10.16
C PHE A 102 10.25 -3.54 9.40
N THR A 103 11.43 -3.77 9.98
CA THR A 103 12.72 -3.42 9.35
C THR A 103 12.92 -4.18 8.03
N LYS A 104 12.56 -5.46 7.99
CA LYS A 104 12.60 -6.30 6.79
C LYS A 104 11.69 -5.74 5.70
N ALA A 105 10.48 -5.33 6.05
CA ALA A 105 9.51 -4.73 5.13
C ALA A 105 10.03 -3.40 4.57
N ILE A 106 10.51 -2.49 5.43
CA ILE A 106 11.07 -1.21 4.97
C ILE A 106 12.27 -1.41 4.06
N LYS A 107 13.17 -2.36 4.38
CA LYS A 107 14.29 -2.70 3.51
C LYS A 107 13.83 -3.20 2.15
N ALA A 108 12.82 -4.08 2.13
CA ALA A 108 12.25 -4.62 0.90
C ALA A 108 11.56 -3.56 0.04
N ILE A 109 10.89 -2.58 0.66
CA ILE A 109 10.27 -1.44 -0.03
C ILE A 109 11.34 -0.54 -0.65
N LYS A 110 12.35 -0.14 0.15
CA LYS A 110 13.41 0.77 -0.30
C LYS A 110 14.27 0.17 -1.42
N SER A 111 14.35 -1.15 -1.52
CA SER A 111 15.05 -1.86 -2.60
C SER A 111 14.20 -2.15 -3.83
N SER A 112 12.92 -1.76 -3.83
CA SER A 112 12.01 -2.05 -4.96
C SER A 112 12.22 -1.05 -6.09
N ASP A 113 11.99 -1.52 -7.33
CA ASP A 113 11.99 -0.65 -8.50
C ASP A 113 10.95 0.46 -8.37
N ARG A 114 11.31 1.66 -8.81
CA ARG A 114 10.46 2.84 -8.71
C ARG A 114 10.43 3.60 -10.02
N ALA A 115 9.23 3.97 -10.47
CA ALA A 115 9.04 4.85 -11.62
C ALA A 115 9.49 6.28 -11.32
N SER A 116 9.31 6.73 -10.08
CA SER A 116 9.80 8.03 -9.61
C SER A 116 11.12 7.88 -8.86
N ALA A 117 12.23 8.33 -9.48
CA ALA A 117 13.56 8.28 -8.87
C ALA A 117 13.69 9.20 -7.64
N SER A 118 12.88 10.26 -7.56
CA SER A 118 12.89 11.24 -6.46
C SER A 118 11.95 10.89 -5.32
N CYS A 119 11.22 9.78 -5.39
CA CYS A 119 10.30 9.35 -4.36
C CYS A 119 11.01 9.16 -3.00
N ARG A 120 10.50 9.83 -1.97
CA ARG A 120 10.96 9.73 -0.59
C ARG A 120 10.17 8.69 0.19
N PHE A 121 10.83 8.08 1.16
CA PHE A 121 10.27 7.07 2.06
C PHE A 121 10.26 7.61 3.48
N ILE A 122 9.08 7.77 4.08
CA ILE A 122 8.91 8.29 5.43
C ILE A 122 8.21 7.20 6.25
N PHE A 123 8.99 6.40 6.97
CA PHE A 123 8.46 5.29 7.78
C PHE A 123 8.80 5.54 9.24
N HIS A 124 7.76 5.65 10.07
CA HIS A 124 7.89 5.87 11.51
C HIS A 124 7.96 4.52 12.22
N SER A 125 8.82 4.43 13.23
CA SER A 125 8.91 3.21 14.06
C SER A 125 7.58 2.98 14.80
N PRO A 126 7.15 1.73 15.04
CA PRO A 126 6.03 1.41 15.93
C PRO A 126 6.18 2.05 17.33
N GLU A 127 7.41 2.31 17.77
CA GLU A 127 7.73 2.94 19.06
C GLU A 127 7.37 4.43 19.13
N GLU A 128 7.18 5.11 17.99
CA GLU A 128 6.84 6.55 17.94
C GLU A 128 5.34 6.81 18.17
N TYR A 129 4.50 5.78 18.07
CA TYR A 129 3.06 5.85 18.29
C TYR A 129 2.61 4.65 19.15
N PRO A 130 2.81 4.70 20.48
CA PRO A 130 2.30 3.65 21.35
C PRO A 130 0.78 3.56 21.18
N SER A 131 0.29 2.37 20.85
CA SER A 131 -1.13 2.07 20.77
C SER A 131 -1.78 2.43 22.12
N ALA A 132 -2.78 3.29 22.09
CA ALA A 132 -3.57 3.69 23.26
C ALA A 132 -4.44 2.55 23.77
#